data_AF-A0A164H8Q3-F1
#
_entry.id   AF-A0A164H8Q3-F1
#
_cell.length_a   1.000
_cell.length_b   1.000
_cell.length_c   1.000
_cell.angle_alpha   90.00
_cell.angle_beta   90.00
_cell.angle_gamma   90.00
#
_symmetry.space_group_name_H-M   'P 1'
#
loop_
_entity.id
_entity.type
_entity.pdbx_description
1 polymer ?
#
loop_
_entity_poly.entity_id
_entity_poly.type
_entity_poly.pdbx_seq_one_letter_code
_entity_poly.pdbx_strand_id
1 'polypeptide(L)'
;RTNKRGKNELSYGAPFHTQVAVLLRRTWRTIWREQILTTMRLTLHVCIAILIGLLYWQIGDDAHAIYNNASMLFFNHIFILYAAMMPTFLTFNLERKVLVREHLNRWYSLKAYYLAKTLADIPFQIFFPTVYLIPVYLMTNQPLCIERFFML
;
A
#
# COMPACT_ATOMS: atom_id res chain seq x y z
N ARG A 1 48.34 2.50 16.53
CA ARG A 1 47.21 1.54 16.68
C ARG A 1 45.91 2.32 16.58
N THR A 2 45.12 2.02 15.55
CA THR A 2 43.93 2.74 15.09
C THR A 2 42.75 2.57 16.06
N ASN A 3 42.39 3.61 16.81
CA ASN A 3 41.09 3.65 17.50
C ASN A 3 40.05 4.19 16.52
N LYS A 4 39.41 3.29 15.78
CA LYS A 4 38.27 3.60 14.91
C LYS A 4 37.14 4.12 15.81
N ARG A 5 36.91 5.43 15.76
CA ARG A 5 35.74 6.12 16.33
C ARG A 5 34.48 5.53 15.65
N GLY A 6 33.97 4.44 16.20
CA GLY A 6 32.84 3.69 15.67
C GLY A 6 31.55 4.46 15.90
N LYS A 7 30.94 4.87 14.78
CA LYS A 7 29.54 5.31 14.60
C LYS A 7 28.99 6.28 15.65
N ASN A 8 28.73 7.52 15.21
CA ASN A 8 27.81 8.44 15.87
C ASN A 8 26.40 7.81 15.92
N GLU A 9 26.16 6.85 16.81
CA GLU A 9 24.81 6.39 17.12
C GLU A 9 24.15 7.51 17.92
N LEU A 10 23.23 8.21 17.25
CA LEU A 10 22.32 9.15 17.88
C LEU A 10 21.62 8.42 19.02
N SER A 11 21.99 8.75 20.26
CA SER A 11 21.38 8.15 21.45
C SER A 11 20.00 8.77 21.66
N TYR A 12 18.96 7.95 21.47
CA TYR A 12 17.56 8.32 21.72
C TYR A 12 17.16 7.85 23.12
N GLY A 13 16.26 8.58 23.77
CA GLY A 13 15.85 8.29 25.16
C GLY A 13 15.11 6.96 25.36
N ALA A 14 14.62 6.33 24.28
CA ALA A 14 13.93 5.04 24.32
C ALA A 14 14.59 4.04 23.35
N PRO A 15 14.56 2.73 23.63
CA PRO A 15 15.08 1.72 22.72
C PRO A 15 14.27 1.66 21.42
N PHE A 16 14.91 1.20 20.34
CA PHE A 16 14.34 1.23 18.99
C PHE A 16 12.98 0.53 18.86
N HIS A 17 12.81 -0.64 19.49
CA HIS A 17 11.56 -1.40 19.45
C HIS A 17 10.39 -0.62 20.07
N THR A 18 10.63 0.08 21.18
CA THR A 18 9.61 0.92 21.84
C THR A 18 9.25 2.11 20.97
N GLN A 19 10.23 2.74 20.30
CA GLN A 19 9.96 3.80 19.32
C GLN A 19 9.03 3.30 18.21
N VAL A 20 9.35 2.14 17.61
CA VAL A 20 8.55 1.54 16.53
C VAL A 20 7.15 1.19 17.00
N ALA A 21 6.98 0.55 18.16
CA ALA A 21 5.68 0.15 18.67
C ALA A 21 4.75 1.35 18.96
N VAL A 22 5.31 2.42 19.56
CA VAL A 22 4.55 3.66 19.84
C VAL A 22 4.15 4.34 18.54
N LEU A 23 5.07 4.47 17.59
CA LEU A 23 4.80 5.07 16.28
C LEU A 23 3.79 4.25 15.48
N LEU A 24 3.90 2.92 15.48
CA LEU A 24 2.96 2.02 14.81
C LEU A 24 1.55 2.21 15.35
N ARG A 25 1.38 2.21 16.67
CA ARG A 25 0.08 2.44 17.33
C ARG A 25 -0.50 3.81 17.01
N ARG A 26 0.34 4.84 16.95
CA ARG A 26 -0.06 6.21 16.55
C ARG A 26 -0.54 6.21 15.10
N THR A 27 0.27 5.70 14.18
CA THR A 27 -0.06 5.64 12.75
C THR A 27 -1.34 4.86 12.50
N TRP A 28 -1.50 3.70 13.15
CA TRP A 28 -2.72 2.90 13.05
C TRP A 28 -3.95 3.69 13.47
N ARG A 29 -3.90 4.35 14.63
CA ARG A 29 -4.99 5.20 15.12
C ARG A 29 -5.28 6.37 14.17
N THR A 30 -4.26 6.97 13.57
CA THR A 30 -4.44 8.03 12.57
C THR A 30 -5.21 7.51 11.37
N ILE A 31 -4.81 6.37 10.79
CA ILE A 31 -5.49 5.77 9.63
C ILE A 31 -6.96 5.47 9.96
N TRP A 32 -7.22 4.88 11.14
CA TRP A 32 -8.58 4.58 11.58
C TRP A 32 -9.47 5.81 11.79
N ARG A 33 -8.90 6.94 12.20
CA ARG A 33 -9.64 8.20 12.36
C ARG A 33 -9.88 8.91 11.03
N GLU A 34 -9.00 8.73 10.06
CA GLU A 34 -9.11 9.27 8.70
C GLU A 34 -10.07 8.42 7.85
N GLN A 35 -11.33 8.35 8.28
CA GLN A 35 -12.37 7.57 7.61
C GLN A 35 -12.66 8.08 6.19
N ILE A 36 -12.61 9.39 5.97
CA ILE A 36 -12.91 9.98 4.65
C ILE A 36 -11.96 9.43 3.58
N LEU A 37 -10.66 9.52 3.85
CA LEU A 37 -9.63 9.06 2.92
C LEU A 37 -9.66 7.54 2.71
N THR A 38 -9.99 6.78 3.76
CA THR A 38 -10.14 5.31 3.68
C THR A 38 -11.37 4.91 2.87
N THR A 39 -12.51 5.55 3.10
CA THR A 39 -13.76 5.29 2.37
C THR A 39 -13.64 5.69 0.90
N MET A 40 -13.05 6.85 0.58
CA MET A 40 -12.85 7.26 -0.81
C MET A 40 -11.98 6.27 -1.59
N ARG A 41 -10.97 5.68 -0.94
CA ARG A 41 -10.15 4.62 -1.57
C ARG A 41 -10.98 3.38 -1.84
N LEU A 42 -11.77 2.93 -0.86
CA LEU A 42 -12.62 1.76 -1.04
C LEU A 42 -13.58 1.97 -2.22
N THR A 43 -14.27 3.11 -2.24
CA THR A 43 -15.20 3.46 -3.33
C THR A 43 -14.48 3.48 -4.67
N LEU A 44 -13.28 4.09 -4.76
CA LEU A 44 -12.48 4.12 -5.98
C LEU A 44 -12.14 2.71 -6.49
N HIS A 45 -11.69 1.81 -5.60
CA HIS A 45 -11.35 0.43 -5.96
C HIS A 45 -12.58 -0.33 -6.46
N VAL A 46 -13.73 -0.18 -5.80
CA VAL A 46 -14.99 -0.83 -6.22
C VAL A 46 -15.47 -0.28 -7.56
N CYS A 47 -15.47 1.04 -7.76
CA CYS A 47 -15.88 1.65 -9.02
C CYS A 47 -14.99 1.21 -10.19
N ILE A 48 -13.68 1.19 -9.99
CA ILE A 48 -12.74 0.80 -11.05
C ILE A 48 -12.78 -0.71 -11.29
N ALA A 49 -13.00 -1.54 -10.25
CA ALA A 49 -13.21 -2.97 -10.42
C ALA A 49 -14.40 -3.26 -11.35
N ILE A 50 -15.53 -2.58 -11.13
CA ILE A 50 -16.72 -2.73 -11.96
C ILE A 50 -16.45 -2.24 -13.39
N LEU A 51 -15.79 -1.08 -13.55
CA LEU A 51 -15.48 -0.52 -14.87
C LEU A 51 -14.58 -1.47 -15.69
N ILE A 52 -13.50 -1.98 -15.09
CA ILE A 52 -12.58 -2.91 -15.76
C ILE A 52 -13.27 -4.26 -16.02
N GLY A 53 -14.06 -4.76 -15.06
CA GLY A 53 -14.83 -5.99 -15.24
C GLY A 53 -15.86 -5.91 -16.37
N LEU A 54 -16.51 -4.75 -16.55
CA LEU A 54 -17.43 -4.51 -17.68
C LEU A 54 -16.67 -4.35 -19.00
N LEU A 55 -15.51 -3.69 -18.98
CA LEU A 55 -14.69 -3.49 -20.19
C LEU A 55 -14.19 -4.81 -20.77
N TYR A 56 -13.80 -5.76 -19.90
CA TYR A 56 -13.27 -7.06 -20.28
C TYR A 56 -14.24 -8.22 -20.02
N TRP A 57 -15.54 -7.96 -20.21
CA TRP A 57 -16.61 -8.91 -19.89
C TRP A 57 -16.42 -10.26 -20.60
N GLN A 58 -16.34 -11.34 -19.82
CA GLN A 58 -16.27 -12.74 -20.29
C GLN A 58 -15.15 -13.07 -21.30
N ILE A 59 -14.03 -12.34 -21.27
CA ILE A 59 -12.89 -12.55 -22.18
C ILE A 59 -11.95 -13.69 -21.73
N GLY A 60 -12.10 -14.20 -20.51
CA GLY A 60 -11.12 -15.09 -19.88
C GLY A 60 -10.90 -16.44 -20.57
N ASP A 61 -11.95 -17.04 -21.14
CA ASP A 61 -11.89 -18.40 -21.72
C ASP A 61 -11.71 -18.41 -23.25
N ASP A 62 -11.64 -17.23 -23.87
CA ASP A 62 -11.51 -17.13 -25.33
C ASP A 62 -10.03 -17.09 -25.76
N ALA A 63 -9.60 -18.14 -26.48
CA ALA A 63 -8.26 -18.25 -27.05
C ALA A 63 -7.98 -17.20 -28.14
N HIS A 64 -9.00 -16.62 -28.77
CA HIS A 64 -8.82 -15.53 -29.73
C HIS A 64 -8.54 -14.18 -29.05
N ALA A 65 -8.86 -14.06 -27.76
CA ALA A 65 -8.77 -12.82 -27.00
C ALA A 65 -7.49 -12.70 -26.15
N ILE A 66 -6.40 -13.39 -26.52
CA ILE A 66 -5.12 -13.37 -25.80
C ILE A 66 -4.58 -11.94 -25.61
N TYR A 67 -4.62 -11.11 -26.64
CA TYR A 67 -4.17 -9.71 -26.55
C TYR A 67 -5.02 -8.86 -25.59
N ASN A 68 -6.32 -9.14 -25.52
CA ASN A 68 -7.22 -8.47 -24.58
C ASN A 68 -6.94 -8.92 -23.15
N ASN A 69 -6.71 -10.22 -22.91
CA ASN A 69 -6.31 -10.75 -21.61
C ASN A 69 -4.96 -10.16 -21.16
N ALA A 70 -3.96 -10.06 -22.04
CA ALA A 70 -2.68 -9.44 -21.72
C ALA A 70 -2.83 -7.96 -21.35
N SER A 71 -3.66 -7.22 -22.10
CA SER A 71 -3.95 -5.81 -21.84
C SER A 71 -4.68 -5.62 -20.50
N MET A 72 -5.65 -6.50 -20.19
CA MET A 72 -6.37 -6.53 -18.92
C MET A 72 -5.40 -6.72 -17.73
N LEU A 73 -4.48 -7.70 -17.81
CA LEU A 73 -3.48 -7.93 -16.76
C LEU A 73 -2.60 -6.70 -16.54
N PHE A 74 -2.15 -6.07 -17.62
CA PHE A 74 -1.34 -4.86 -17.57
C PHE A 74 -2.10 -3.69 -16.90
N PHE A 75 -3.37 -3.46 -17.25
CA PHE A 75 -4.16 -2.40 -16.63
C PHE A 75 -4.45 -2.66 -15.14
N ASN A 76 -4.72 -3.92 -14.76
CA ASN A 76 -4.88 -4.30 -13.35
C ASN A 76 -3.61 -3.96 -12.54
N HIS A 77 -2.43 -4.35 -13.05
CA HIS A 77 -1.16 -4.07 -12.42
C HIS A 77 -0.87 -2.57 -12.27
N ILE A 78 -1.08 -1.79 -13.35
CA ILE A 78 -0.92 -0.33 -13.30
C ILE A 78 -1.84 0.27 -12.26
N PHE A 79 -3.10 -0.15 -12.23
CA PHE A 79 -4.07 0.37 -11.28
C PHE A 79 -3.65 0.09 -9.84
N ILE A 80 -3.31 -1.16 -9.51
CA ILE A 80 -2.87 -1.55 -8.16
C ILE A 80 -1.63 -0.76 -7.73
N LEU A 81 -0.63 -0.63 -8.62
CA LEU A 81 0.59 0.13 -8.34
C LEU A 81 0.28 1.60 -8.05
N TYR A 82 -0.52 2.24 -8.91
CA TYR A 82 -0.85 3.65 -8.77
C TYR A 82 -1.72 3.92 -7.54
N ALA A 83 -2.70 3.05 -7.29
CA ALA A 83 -3.59 3.10 -6.15
C ALA A 83 -2.86 2.88 -4.82
N ALA A 84 -1.75 2.13 -4.79
CA ALA A 84 -0.88 2.01 -3.61
C ALA A 84 0.05 3.22 -3.42
N MET A 85 0.58 3.78 -4.52
CA MET A 85 1.57 4.85 -4.49
C MET A 85 0.96 6.22 -4.11
N MET A 86 -0.12 6.62 -4.76
CA MET A 86 -0.71 7.97 -4.63
C MET A 86 -1.07 8.34 -3.17
N PRO A 87 -1.82 7.50 -2.46
CA PRO A 87 -1.94 7.51 -1.01
C PRO A 87 -0.74 7.87 -0.16
N THR A 88 0.35 7.16 -0.39
CA THR A 88 1.56 7.18 0.42
C THR A 88 2.26 8.52 0.20
N PHE A 89 2.27 8.97 -1.05
CA PHE A 89 2.81 10.27 -1.42
C PHE A 89 2.03 11.43 -0.76
N LEU A 90 0.69 11.40 -0.81
CA LEU A 90 -0.13 12.47 -0.23
C LEU A 90 0.02 12.52 1.30
N THR A 91 -0.11 11.38 1.98
CA THR A 91 -0.01 11.30 3.44
C THR A 91 1.38 11.70 3.93
N PHE A 92 2.44 11.33 3.21
CA PHE A 92 3.79 11.77 3.53
C PHE A 92 3.95 13.29 3.47
N ASN A 93 3.40 13.95 2.44
CA ASN A 93 3.47 15.41 2.33
C ASN A 93 2.75 16.12 3.48
N LEU A 94 1.60 15.58 3.92
CA LEU A 94 0.84 16.11 5.06
C LEU A 94 1.62 15.94 6.37
N GLU A 95 2.24 14.77 6.58
CA GLU A 95 2.96 14.43 7.82
C GLU A 95 4.38 15.02 7.87
N ARG A 96 4.96 15.42 6.71
CA ARG A 96 6.35 15.88 6.59
C ARG A 96 6.71 17.00 7.56
N LYS A 97 5.83 18.01 7.72
CA LYS A 97 6.10 19.15 8.62
C LYS A 97 6.25 18.70 10.07
N VAL A 98 5.41 17.75 10.50
CA VAL A 98 5.46 17.16 11.84
C VAL A 98 6.71 16.30 11.99
N LEU A 99 7.00 15.45 11.01
CA LEU A 99 8.18 14.58 11.01
C LEU A 99 9.48 15.37 11.18
N VAL A 100 9.66 16.46 10.42
CA VAL A 100 10.86 17.31 10.52
C VAL A 100 11.01 17.89 11.92
N ARG A 101 9.91 18.39 12.51
CA ARG A 101 9.93 18.93 13.87
C ARG A 101 10.28 17.87 14.92
N GLU A 102 9.64 16.71 14.86
CA GLU A 102 9.87 15.59 15.79
C GLU A 102 11.30 15.02 15.66
N HIS A 103 11.84 15.02 14.43
CA HIS A 103 13.22 14.60 14.17
C HIS A 103 14.25 15.61 14.72
N LEU A 104 14.06 16.91 14.49
CA LEU A 104 14.94 17.96 15.02
C LEU A 104 14.93 18.00 16.55
N ASN A 105 13.78 17.72 17.17
CA ASN A 105 13.63 17.57 18.62
C ASN A 105 14.17 16.24 19.18
N ARG A 106 14.68 15.35 18.32
CA ARG A 106 15.29 14.05 18.69
C ARG A 106 14.37 13.12 19.47
N TRP A 107 13.07 13.14 19.18
CA TRP A 107 12.10 12.27 19.86
C TRP A 107 12.24 10.80 19.44
N TYR A 108 12.60 10.53 18.19
CA TYR A 108 12.80 9.18 17.66
C TYR A 108 13.67 9.19 16.39
N SER A 109 14.16 8.01 15.99
CA SER A 109 14.95 7.83 14.77
C SER A 109 14.10 7.80 13.50
N LEU A 110 14.61 8.36 12.40
CA LEU A 110 13.92 8.30 11.10
C LEU A 110 13.64 6.85 10.66
N LYS A 111 14.58 5.94 10.95
CA LYS A 111 14.43 4.51 10.65
C LYS A 111 13.21 3.90 11.37
N ALA A 112 13.01 4.25 12.64
CA ALA A 112 11.85 3.76 13.41
C ALA A 112 10.54 4.27 12.81
N TYR A 113 10.50 5.53 12.36
CA TYR A 113 9.34 6.12 11.70
C TYR A 113 8.97 5.42 10.39
N TYR A 114 9.93 5.26 9.48
CA TYR A 114 9.66 4.60 8.20
C TYR A 114 9.23 3.15 8.39
N LEU A 115 9.89 2.40 9.28
CA LEU A 115 9.50 1.03 9.58
C LEU A 115 8.07 0.95 10.14
N ALA A 116 7.73 1.80 11.12
CA ALA A 116 6.39 1.83 11.69
C ALA A 116 5.31 2.21 10.66
N LYS A 117 5.62 3.15 9.75
CA LYS A 117 4.69 3.57 8.68
C LYS A 117 4.47 2.43 7.68
N THR A 118 5.54 1.80 7.19
CA THR A 118 5.44 0.68 6.26
C THR A 118 4.67 -0.49 6.86
N LEU A 119 4.94 -0.85 8.12
CA LEU A 119 4.21 -1.92 8.80
C LEU A 119 2.71 -1.61 8.97
N ALA A 120 2.35 -0.35 9.20
CA ALA A 120 0.95 0.08 9.27
C ALA A 120 0.24 -0.03 7.91
N ASP A 121 0.95 0.22 6.80
CA ASP A 121 0.37 0.28 5.45
C ASP A 121 0.19 -1.12 4.82
N ILE A 122 1.02 -2.12 5.15
CA ILE A 122 0.94 -3.49 4.61
C ILE A 122 -0.47 -4.09 4.61
N PRO A 123 -1.23 -4.12 5.73
CA PRO A 123 -2.56 -4.73 5.73
C PRO A 123 -3.53 -4.03 4.76
N PHE A 124 -3.41 -2.72 4.56
CA PHE A 124 -4.21 -1.98 3.58
C PHE A 124 -3.78 -2.27 2.14
N GLN A 125 -2.47 -2.44 1.91
CA GLN A 125 -1.93 -2.83 0.61
C GLN A 125 -2.36 -4.25 0.19
N ILE A 126 -2.75 -5.11 1.12
CA ILE A 126 -3.33 -6.43 0.80
C ILE A 126 -4.86 -6.32 0.66
N PHE A 127 -5.52 -5.63 1.58
CA PHE A 127 -6.98 -5.54 1.63
C PHE A 127 -7.59 -4.87 0.40
N PHE A 128 -7.12 -3.69 -0.01
CA PHE A 128 -7.74 -2.93 -1.10
C PHE A 128 -7.59 -3.62 -2.47
N PRO A 129 -6.41 -4.15 -2.85
CA PRO A 129 -6.28 -4.91 -4.10
C PRO A 129 -7.11 -6.18 -4.09
N THR A 130 -7.24 -6.87 -2.96
CA THR A 130 -8.11 -8.06 -2.85
C THR A 130 -9.58 -7.71 -3.15
N VAL A 131 -10.08 -6.59 -2.60
CA VAL A 131 -11.44 -6.10 -2.88
C VAL A 131 -11.62 -5.71 -4.35
N TYR A 132 -10.57 -5.24 -5.01
CA TYR A 132 -10.58 -4.90 -6.44
C TYR A 132 -10.52 -6.14 -7.35
N LEU A 133 -9.64 -7.08 -7.06
CA LEU A 133 -9.37 -8.25 -7.90
C LEU A 133 -10.52 -9.27 -7.88
N ILE A 134 -11.20 -9.47 -6.76
CA ILE A 134 -12.29 -10.46 -6.65
C ILE A 134 -13.41 -10.18 -7.68
N PRO A 135 -14.02 -8.97 -7.74
CA PRO A 135 -15.03 -8.68 -8.75
C PRO A 135 -14.50 -8.76 -10.18
N VAL A 136 -13.30 -8.24 -10.44
CA VAL A 136 -12.69 -8.25 -11.78
C VAL A 136 -12.53 -9.70 -12.27
N TYR A 137 -12.01 -10.59 -11.43
CA TYR A 137 -11.82 -11.99 -11.76
C TYR A 137 -13.13 -12.71 -12.11
N LEU A 138 -14.19 -12.44 -11.33
CA LEU A 138 -15.52 -13.02 -11.57
C LEU A 138 -16.18 -12.46 -12.84
N MET A 139 -16.11 -11.15 -13.09
CA MET A 139 -16.75 -10.51 -14.24
C MET A 139 -16.05 -10.86 -15.58
N THR A 140 -14.74 -11.07 -15.54
CA THR A 140 -13.94 -11.41 -16.72
C THR A 140 -13.98 -12.90 -17.06
N ASN A 141 -14.69 -13.70 -16.25
CA ASN A 141 -14.85 -15.15 -16.40
C ASN A 141 -13.52 -15.89 -16.59
N GLN A 142 -12.52 -15.54 -15.78
CA GLN A 142 -11.23 -16.22 -15.82
C GLN A 142 -11.39 -17.65 -15.26
N PRO A 143 -10.72 -18.66 -15.84
CA PRO A 143 -10.65 -20.02 -15.31
C PRO A 143 -10.24 -19.99 -13.84
N LEU A 144 -11.00 -20.72 -13.00
CA LEU A 144 -10.89 -20.83 -11.55
C LEU A 144 -9.61 -21.58 -11.10
N CYS A 145 -8.45 -21.13 -11.58
CA CYS A 145 -7.13 -21.65 -11.27
C CYS A 145 -6.39 -20.66 -10.37
N ILE A 146 -5.79 -21.19 -9.30
CA ILE A 146 -5.01 -20.40 -8.33
C ILE A 146 -3.86 -19.66 -9.02
N GLU A 147 -3.19 -20.30 -9.96
CA GLU A 147 -2.09 -19.69 -10.72
C GLU A 147 -2.56 -18.44 -11.49
N ARG A 148 -3.76 -18.49 -12.07
CA ARG A 148 -4.32 -17.38 -12.84
C ARG A 148 -4.79 -16.23 -11.93
N PHE A 149 -5.24 -16.55 -10.73
CA PHE A 149 -5.56 -15.54 -9.72
C PHE A 149 -4.32 -14.77 -9.26
N PHE A 150 -3.17 -15.44 -9.09
CA PHE A 150 -1.92 -14.77 -8.72
C PHE A 150 -1.25 -13.97 -9.83
N MET A 151 -1.62 -14.21 -11.10
CA MET A 151 -1.14 -13.41 -12.22
C MET A 151 -1.83 -12.04 -12.36
N LEU A 152 -2.96 -11.85 -11.68
CA LEU A 152 -3.80 -10.64 -11.74
C LEU A 152 -3.37 -9.60 -10.70
#